data_AF-A0A8D5FHQ7-F1
#
_entry.id   AF-A0A8D5FHQ7-F1
#
_cell.length_a   1.000
_cell.length_b   1.000
_cell.length_c   1.000
_cell.angle_alpha   90.00
_cell.angle_beta   90.00
_cell.angle_gamma   90.00
#
_symmetry.space_group_name_H-M   'P 1'
#
loop_
_entity.id
_entity.type
_entity.pdbx_description
1 polymer ?
#
loop_
_entity_poly.entity_id
_entity_poly.type
_entity_poly.pdbx_seq_one_letter_code
_entity_poly.pdbx_strand_id
1 'polypeptide(L)' 'MSNYSIHPPGDKVKKAIREFSEKVQEFPDKTRQEILHEVELKYDLSPQECEFLNNHFQKE' A
#
# COMPACT_ATOMS: atom_id res chain seq x y z
N MET A 1 1.73 26.01 -18.14
CA MET A 1 2.81 25.03 -17.84
C MET A 1 3.24 25.32 -16.42
N SER A 2 2.97 24.53 -15.39
CA SER A 2 2.96 23.06 -15.32
C SER A 2 2.00 22.63 -14.20
N ASN A 3 1.01 21.79 -14.52
CA ASN A 3 0.22 21.08 -13.52
C ASN A 3 1.14 20.04 -12.88
N TYR A 4 1.90 20.43 -11.86
CA TYR A 4 2.38 19.46 -10.89
C TYR A 4 1.12 18.85 -10.30
N SER A 5 0.77 17.65 -10.74
CA SER A 5 -0.23 16.86 -10.06
C SER A 5 0.33 16.62 -8.67
N ILE A 6 -0.09 17.47 -7.72
CA ILE A 6 0.14 17.34 -6.30
C ILE A 6 -0.65 16.09 -5.91
N HIS A 7 -0.19 14.91 -6.30
CA HIS A 7 -0.53 13.72 -5.57
C HIS A 7 0.21 13.89 -4.25
N PRO A 8 -0.47 14.17 -3.13
CA PRO A 8 0.20 14.15 -1.85
C PRO A 8 0.91 12.79 -1.72
N PRO A 9 2.10 12.72 -1.12
CA PRO A 9 2.87 11.48 -1.02
C PRO A 9 2.01 10.29 -0.54
N GLY A 10 1.03 10.54 0.33
CA GLY A 10 0.09 9.54 0.84
C GLY A 10 -0.99 9.02 -0.12
N ASP A 11 -1.12 9.51 -1.36
CA ASP A 11 -2.14 8.99 -2.31
C ASP A 11 -1.77 7.58 -2.82
N LYS A 12 -0.47 7.34 -3.00
CA LYS A 12 0.07 6.03 -3.39
C LYS A 12 -0.18 5.00 -2.29
N VAL A 13 0.12 5.38 -1.05
CA VAL A 13 -0.14 4.59 0.15
C VAL A 13 -1.63 4.29 0.32
N LYS A 14 -2.52 5.27 0.13
CA LYS A 14 -3.97 5.02 0.20
C LYS A 14 -4.43 4.00 -0.84
N LYS A 15 -3.92 4.09 -2.08
CA LYS A 15 -4.24 3.11 -3.13
C LYS A 15 -3.67 1.73 -2.78
N ALA A 16 -2.45 1.67 -2.26
CA ALA A 16 -1.84 0.45 -1.78
C ALA A 16 -2.66 -0.20 -0.64
N ILE A 17 -3.08 0.56 0.36
CA ILE A 17 -3.93 0.08 1.47
C ILE A 17 -5.25 -0.48 0.94
N ARG A 18 -5.89 0.23 0.00
CA ARG A 18 -7.17 -0.21 -0.57
C ARG A 18 -7.02 -1.53 -1.35
N GLU A 19 -6.05 -1.60 -2.25
CA GLU A 19 -5.73 -2.83 -2.99
C GLU A 19 -5.32 -3.98 -2.08
N PHE A 20 -4.58 -3.68 -1.01
CA PHE A 20 -4.21 -4.65 -0.01
C PHE A 20 -5.45 -5.25 0.65
N SER A 21 -6.37 -4.42 1.13
CA SER A 21 -7.63 -4.89 1.73
C SER A 21 -8.46 -5.71 0.73
N GLU A 22 -8.56 -5.26 -0.52
CA GLU A 22 -9.26 -5.99 -1.58
C GLU A 22 -8.61 -7.37 -1.82
N LYS A 23 -7.29 -7.43 -1.95
CA LYS A 23 -6.54 -8.69 -2.12
C LYS A 23 -6.63 -9.60 -0.89
N VAL A 24 -6.63 -9.07 0.33
CA VAL A 24 -6.78 -9.89 1.55
C VAL A 24 -8.16 -10.53 1.59
N GLN A 25 -9.19 -9.85 1.11
CA GLN A 25 -10.54 -10.39 1.00
C GLN A 25 -10.69 -11.39 -0.17
N GLU A 26 -10.06 -11.12 -1.32
CA GLU A 26 -10.09 -12.01 -2.49
C GLU A 26 -9.22 -13.26 -2.31
N PHE A 27 -8.09 -13.14 -1.60
CA PHE A 27 -7.11 -14.20 -1.40
C PHE A 27 -6.89 -14.47 0.10
N PRO A 28 -7.86 -15.08 0.80
CA PRO A 28 -7.69 -15.44 2.22
C PRO A 28 -6.60 -16.49 2.44
N ASP A 29 -6.19 -17.21 1.39
CA ASP A 29 -5.11 -18.19 1.40
C ASP A 29 -3.73 -17.52 1.45
N LYS A 30 -3.62 -16.28 0.95
CA LYS A 30 -2.37 -15.52 0.95
C LYS A 30 -2.15 -14.83 2.28
N THR A 31 -0.90 -14.85 2.73
CA THR A 31 -0.53 -14.16 3.96
C THR A 31 -0.52 -12.65 3.71
N ARG A 32 -0.92 -11.87 4.74
CA ARG A 32 -0.82 -10.40 4.74
C ARG A 32 0.55 -9.93 4.24
N GLN A 33 1.66 -10.53 4.71
CA GLN A 33 3.00 -10.14 4.25
C GLN A 33 3.22 -10.32 2.73
N GLU A 34 2.69 -11.37 2.12
CA GLU A 34 2.84 -11.56 0.67
C GLU A 34 2.05 -10.52 -0.12
N ILE A 35 0.81 -10.24 0.30
CA ILE A 35 -0.03 -9.23 -0.34
C ILE A 35 0.61 -7.85 -0.16
N LEU A 36 1.15 -7.56 1.04
CA LEU A 36 1.86 -6.33 1.32
C LEU A 36 3.04 -6.16 0.38
N HIS A 37 3.89 -7.19 0.27
CA HIS A 37 5.06 -7.16 -0.60
C HIS A 37 4.70 -6.95 -2.08
N GLU A 38 3.66 -7.64 -2.57
CA GLU A 38 3.16 -7.44 -3.93
C GLU A 38 2.67 -6.00 -4.16
N VAL A 39 1.98 -5.42 -3.17
CA VAL A 39 1.47 -4.06 -3.23
C VAL A 39 2.62 -3.05 -3.16
N GLU A 40 3.61 -3.27 -2.32
CA GLU A 40 4.82 -2.46 -2.23
C GLU A 40 5.59 -2.40 -3.55
N LEU A 41 5.80 -3.55 -4.18
CA LEU A 41 6.45 -3.63 -5.48
C LEU A 41 5.58 -3.00 -6.58
N LYS A 42 4.27 -3.23 -6.55
CA LYS A 42 3.33 -2.70 -7.56
C LYS A 42 3.20 -1.18 -7.52
N TYR A 43 3.23 -0.59 -6.32
CA TYR A 43 3.08 0.85 -6.11
C TYR A 43 4.41 1.61 -6.00
N ASP A 44 5.53 0.89 -6.13
CA ASP A 44 6.89 1.44 -5.95
C ASP A 44 6.99 2.18 -4.61
N LEU A 45 6.51 1.53 -3.56
CA LEU A 45 6.50 2.10 -2.22
C LEU A 45 7.93 2.24 -1.71
N SER A 46 8.28 3.45 -1.27
CA SER A 46 9.54 3.68 -0.58
C SER A 46 9.55 2.98 0.78
N PRO A 47 10.72 2.67 1.36
CA PRO A 47 10.82 2.01 2.66
C PRO A 47 10.05 2.74 3.77
N GLN A 48 10.00 4.08 3.71
CA GLN A 48 9.21 4.90 4.64
C GLN A 48 7.69 4.65 4.51
N GLU A 49 7.19 4.46 3.28
CA GLU A 49 5.78 4.23 3.00
C GLU A 49 5.38 2.78 3.32
N CYS A 50 6.28 1.81 3.09
CA CYS A 50 6.13 0.44 3.56
C CYS A 50 6.00 0.39 5.07
N GLU A 51 6.91 1.06 5.80
CA GLU A 51 6.86 1.09 7.25
C GLU A 51 5.56 1.74 7.76
N PHE A 52 5.07 2.77 7.06
CA PHE A 52 3.77 3.37 7.35
C PHE A 52 2.61 2.39 7.12
N LEU A 53 2.56 1.69 5.98
CA LEU A 53 1.56 0.65 5.72
C LEU A 53 1.62 -0.42 6.81
N ASN A 54 2.79 -0.98 7.07
CA ASN A 54 2.97 -2.06 8.03
C ASN A 54 2.55 -1.61 9.44
N ASN A 55 2.91 -0.40 9.88
CA ASN A 55 2.44 0.16 11.15
C ASN A 55 0.93 0.38 11.18
N HIS A 56 0.32 0.79 10.07
CA HIS A 56 -1.13 0.98 9.95
C HIS A 56 -1.86 -0.35 10.15
N PHE A 57 -1.33 -1.46 9.60
CA PHE A 57 -1.94 -2.79 9.72
C PHE A 57 -1.55 -3.59 10.98
N GLN A 58 -0.43 -3.26 11.64
CA GLN A 58 0.02 -3.90 12.88
C GLN A 58 -0.71 -3.37 14.14
N LYS A 59 -1.42 -2.23 14.04
CA LYS A 59 -2.08 -1.58 15.18
C LYS A 59 -3.58 -1.91 15.36
N GLU A 60 -4.12 -2.86 14.62
CA GLU A 60 -5.49 -3.37 14.84
C GLU A 60 -5.50 -4.60 15.76
#